data_AF-A0A561SA90-F1
#
_entry.id   AF-A0A561SA90-F1
#
_cell.length_a   1.000
_cell.length_b   1.000
_cell.length_c   1.000
_cell.angle_alpha   90.00
_cell.angle_beta   90.00
_cell.angle_gamma   90.00
#
_symmetry.space_group_name_H-M   'P 1'
#
loop_
_entity.id
_entity.type
_entity.pdbx_description
1 polymer ?
#
loop_
_entity_poly.entity_id
_entity_poly.type
_entity_poly.pdbx_seq_one_letter_code
_entity_poly.pdbx_strand_id
1 'polypeptide(L)'
;MTANTPSFSFRTGGHAASAAEDEARKAAQSRRSNGPEYFGIEDGESIILRMLTDDPELIWVDQHSFVPTKAAPEGVDNWPRSMTAVCRKDEALASHFDGCYICDNKLRNNFGHLATPQIRAWAFAVERELVKGDGSEALGGPSKLGVIVGIRDKTVQVEETGEDGQPTGAVHRFPKIIVINQPMKTFFAHFRQMYGLHKTVCDRDYKVSREGTGKDTAYQVSSLDPVPDLKPGTPAWDRYLQTLDTRSFNLAAIIGEKASDAYYARFFDPRFELDKDGNVVATGQGGNALTDLGASPAKPRMSGDLRAKIRGMGSPSSAPQHPASEIDEPPY
;
A
#
# COMPACT_ATOMS: atom_id res chain seq x y z
N MET A 1 -28.99 58.99 23.72
CA MET A 1 -29.08 57.51 23.62
C MET A 1 -28.68 57.12 22.22
N THR A 2 -27.47 56.60 22.04
CA THR A 2 -27.00 55.99 20.79
C THR A 2 -26.14 54.80 21.20
N ALA A 3 -26.66 53.60 20.96
CA ALA A 3 -26.01 52.34 21.33
C ALA A 3 -24.86 52.05 20.35
N ASN A 4 -23.70 51.71 20.91
CA ASN A 4 -22.50 51.33 20.18
C ASN A 4 -22.44 49.79 20.19
N THR A 5 -22.64 49.15 19.05
CA THR A 5 -22.54 47.68 18.93
C THR A 5 -21.17 47.34 18.34
N PRO A 6 -20.34 46.50 18.99
CA PRO A 6 -19.09 46.06 18.38
C PRO A 6 -19.36 45.05 17.27
N SER A 7 -18.87 45.34 16.06
CA SER A 7 -18.83 44.38 14.96
C SER A 7 -17.71 43.37 15.19
N PHE A 8 -18.05 42.11 15.45
CA PHE A 8 -17.07 41.03 15.41
C PHE A 8 -16.72 40.70 13.96
N SER A 9 -15.49 41.03 13.56
CA SER A 9 -14.92 40.61 12.28
C SER A 9 -14.52 39.13 12.36
N PHE A 10 -15.38 38.25 11.84
CA PHE A 10 -15.06 36.84 11.59
C PHE A 10 -14.50 36.67 10.17
N ARG A 11 -13.25 37.06 9.91
CA ARG A 11 -12.58 36.76 8.63
C ARG A 11 -11.07 36.62 8.75
N THR A 12 -10.61 35.46 9.23
CA THR A 12 -9.22 35.00 8.99
C THR A 12 -8.99 33.49 9.13
N GLY A 13 -10.03 32.65 9.31
CA GLY A 13 -9.86 31.20 9.47
C GLY A 13 -9.86 30.40 8.15
N GLY A 14 -10.62 30.83 7.14
CA GLY A 14 -10.84 30.04 5.92
C GLY A 14 -9.63 29.94 4.98
N HIS A 15 -8.81 30.99 4.90
CA HIS A 15 -7.61 30.98 4.04
C HIS A 15 -6.47 30.13 4.61
N ALA A 16 -6.32 30.09 5.94
CA ALA A 16 -5.33 29.23 6.59
C ALA A 16 -5.74 27.74 6.52
N ALA A 17 -7.04 27.44 6.64
CA ALA A 17 -7.57 26.08 6.47
C ALA A 17 -7.43 25.60 5.01
N SER A 18 -7.81 26.42 4.03
CA SER A 18 -7.68 26.07 2.61
C SER A 18 -6.22 25.89 2.17
N ALA A 19 -5.29 26.70 2.68
CA ALA A 19 -3.86 26.54 2.40
C ALA A 19 -3.29 25.25 3.02
N ALA A 20 -3.68 24.92 4.25
CA ALA A 20 -3.29 23.68 4.92
C ALA A 20 -3.90 22.44 4.23
N GLU A 21 -5.12 22.55 3.70
CA GLU A 21 -5.77 21.48 2.93
C GLU A 21 -5.10 21.29 1.56
N ASP A 22 -4.72 22.37 0.87
CA ASP A 22 -3.96 22.29 -0.38
C ASP A 22 -2.55 21.72 -0.13
N GLU A 23 -1.92 22.04 0.99
CA GLU A 23 -0.61 21.52 1.39
C GLU A 23 -0.68 20.04 1.81
N ALA A 24 -1.71 19.64 2.57
CA ALA A 24 -2.01 18.24 2.87
C ALA A 24 -2.41 17.45 1.61
N ARG A 25 -3.10 18.08 0.65
CA ARG A 25 -3.41 17.48 -0.66
C ARG A 25 -2.15 17.29 -1.50
N LYS A 26 -1.24 18.27 -1.51
CA LYS A 26 0.08 18.17 -2.16
C LYS A 26 0.96 17.11 -1.49
N ALA A 27 0.99 17.04 -0.16
CA ALA A 27 1.69 16.00 0.60
C ALA A 27 1.08 14.60 0.37
N ALA A 28 -0.25 14.51 0.22
CA ALA A 28 -0.91 13.27 -0.18
C ALA A 28 -0.66 12.91 -1.65
N GLN A 29 -0.47 13.89 -2.53
CA GLN A 29 -0.09 13.70 -3.93
C GLN A 29 1.39 13.29 -4.09
N SER A 30 2.32 13.85 -3.30
CA SER A 30 3.72 13.42 -3.29
C SER A 30 3.89 12.03 -2.67
N ARG A 31 3.07 11.67 -1.68
CA ARG A 31 2.96 10.27 -1.22
C ARG A 31 2.38 9.33 -2.28
N ARG A 32 1.52 9.82 -3.19
CA ARG A 32 1.01 9.03 -4.33
C ARG A 32 2.03 8.86 -5.44
N SER A 33 2.95 9.80 -5.67
CA SER A 33 4.05 9.60 -6.64
C SER A 33 5.11 8.63 -6.12
N ASN A 34 5.32 8.59 -4.80
CA ASN A 34 6.39 7.79 -4.20
C ASN A 34 5.94 6.45 -3.58
N GLY A 35 4.64 6.26 -3.34
CA GLY A 35 4.09 5.02 -2.77
C GLY A 35 4.19 3.81 -3.72
N PRO A 36 4.12 2.58 -3.18
CA PRO A 36 4.13 1.38 -4.01
C PRO A 36 2.79 1.24 -4.73
N GLU A 37 2.83 0.82 -5.99
CA GLU A 37 1.62 0.49 -6.74
C GLU A 37 1.05 -0.85 -6.27
N TYR A 38 -0.27 -0.98 -6.27
CA TYR A 38 -0.91 -2.25 -5.92
C TYR A 38 -1.18 -3.05 -7.19
N PHE A 39 -0.97 -4.36 -7.09
CA PHE A 39 -1.30 -5.28 -8.18
C PHE A 39 -2.80 -5.23 -8.50
N GLY A 40 -3.10 -4.95 -9.76
CA GLY A 40 -4.43 -5.05 -10.36
C GLY A 40 -4.30 -5.18 -11.87
N ILE A 41 -5.11 -6.05 -12.45
CA ILE A 41 -5.25 -6.22 -13.90
C ILE A 41 -6.73 -6.41 -14.23
N GLU A 42 -7.15 -5.98 -15.42
CA GLU A 42 -8.53 -6.11 -15.88
C GLU A 42 -8.82 -7.50 -16.46
N ASP A 43 -10.08 -7.74 -16.83
CA ASP A 43 -10.48 -9.01 -17.45
C ASP A 43 -9.88 -9.12 -18.86
N GLY A 44 -9.27 -10.27 -19.17
CA GLY A 44 -8.55 -10.50 -20.43
C GLY A 44 -7.14 -9.91 -20.48
N GLU A 45 -6.70 -9.20 -19.44
CA GLU A 45 -5.35 -8.65 -19.37
C GLU A 45 -4.33 -9.66 -18.85
N SER A 46 -3.07 -9.41 -19.18
CA SER A 46 -1.94 -10.16 -18.63
C SER A 46 -0.76 -9.26 -18.34
N ILE A 47 0.01 -9.62 -17.32
CA ILE A 47 1.20 -8.91 -16.84
C ILE A 47 2.29 -9.93 -16.55
N ILE A 48 3.56 -9.53 -16.68
CA ILE A 48 4.69 -10.37 -16.31
C ILE A 48 5.24 -9.87 -14.98
N LEU A 49 5.35 -10.77 -14.00
CA LEU A 49 5.80 -10.46 -12.64
C LEU A 49 7.02 -11.28 -12.28
N ARG A 50 7.92 -10.66 -11.52
CA ARG A 50 8.93 -11.37 -10.74
C ARG A 50 8.63 -11.24 -9.26
N MET A 51 8.41 -12.35 -8.57
CA MET A 51 8.16 -12.31 -7.13
C MET A 51 9.43 -11.89 -6.40
N LEU A 52 9.31 -10.96 -5.45
CA LEU A 52 10.37 -10.55 -4.52
C LEU A 52 10.22 -11.14 -3.12
N THR A 53 9.10 -11.79 -2.87
CA THR A 53 8.77 -12.44 -1.58
C THR A 53 8.47 -13.91 -1.88
N ASP A 54 9.20 -14.81 -1.21
CA ASP A 54 9.00 -16.24 -1.40
C ASP A 54 7.77 -16.77 -0.61
N ASP A 55 7.29 -17.98 -0.91
CA ASP A 55 6.11 -18.58 -0.24
C ASP A 55 6.17 -18.56 1.31
N PRO A 56 7.29 -18.95 1.97
CA PRO A 56 7.38 -18.89 3.43
C PRO A 56 7.45 -17.46 3.99
N GLU A 57 7.78 -16.47 3.16
CA GLU A 57 7.94 -15.06 3.55
C GLU A 57 6.67 -14.24 3.33
N LEU A 58 5.64 -14.82 2.71
CA LEU A 58 4.34 -14.19 2.54
C LEU A 58 3.79 -13.74 3.91
N ILE A 59 3.30 -12.50 3.95
CA ILE A 59 2.66 -11.96 5.15
C ILE A 59 1.16 -12.20 5.06
N TRP A 60 0.60 -12.82 6.09
CA TRP A 60 -0.80 -13.21 6.16
C TRP A 60 -1.52 -12.35 7.17
N VAL A 61 -2.59 -11.68 6.74
CA VAL A 61 -3.43 -10.87 7.62
C VAL A 61 -4.89 -10.99 7.26
N ASP A 62 -5.74 -10.96 8.28
CA ASP A 62 -7.18 -10.75 8.13
C ASP A 62 -7.45 -9.33 7.62
N GLN A 63 -8.24 -9.23 6.55
CA GLN A 63 -8.54 -7.96 5.90
C GLN A 63 -10.02 -7.82 5.56
N HIS A 64 -10.57 -6.64 5.81
CA HIS A 64 -11.88 -6.23 5.32
C HIS A 64 -11.77 -5.71 3.89
N SER A 65 -12.55 -6.27 2.97
CA SER A 65 -12.58 -5.85 1.56
C SER A 65 -13.82 -5.01 1.24
N PHE A 66 -13.64 -3.97 0.42
CA PHE A 66 -14.72 -3.11 -0.09
C PHE A 66 -15.56 -2.46 1.02
N VAL A 67 -14.90 -1.97 2.06
CA VAL A 67 -15.54 -1.27 3.17
C VAL A 67 -15.87 0.15 2.70
N PRO A 68 -17.14 0.59 2.77
CA PRO A 68 -17.51 1.96 2.46
C PRO A 68 -16.69 2.93 3.29
N THR A 69 -16.19 3.98 2.66
CA THR A 69 -15.52 5.04 3.40
C THR A 69 -16.55 6.00 3.99
N LYS A 70 -16.13 6.77 5.01
CA LYS A 70 -16.87 7.94 5.48
C LYS A 70 -16.97 9.00 4.38
N ALA A 71 -17.85 9.99 4.57
CA ALA A 71 -18.00 11.09 3.62
C ALA A 71 -16.65 11.77 3.34
N ALA A 72 -16.48 12.23 2.10
CA ALA A 72 -15.32 13.02 1.74
C ALA A 72 -15.23 14.27 2.63
N PRO A 73 -14.04 14.64 3.11
CA PRO A 73 -13.82 15.97 3.66
C PRO A 73 -14.20 17.05 2.64
N GLU A 74 -14.55 18.24 3.11
CA GLU A 74 -14.85 19.38 2.25
C GLU A 74 -13.67 19.66 1.28
N GLY A 75 -13.98 19.96 0.02
CA GLY A 75 -12.96 20.25 -1.00
C GLY A 75 -12.19 19.04 -1.56
N VAL A 76 -12.54 17.80 -1.21
CA VAL A 76 -11.87 16.58 -1.72
C VAL A 76 -12.68 15.86 -2.79
N ASP A 77 -12.39 16.14 -4.07
CA ASP A 77 -13.16 15.62 -5.22
C ASP A 77 -12.93 14.14 -5.56
N ASN A 78 -11.82 13.54 -5.13
CA ASN A 78 -11.41 12.18 -5.48
C ASN A 78 -11.37 11.23 -4.28
N TRP A 79 -12.37 11.33 -3.41
CA TRP A 79 -12.48 10.45 -2.25
C TRP A 79 -12.92 9.05 -2.66
N PRO A 80 -12.19 7.99 -2.24
CA PRO A 80 -12.53 6.63 -2.64
C PRO A 80 -13.86 6.22 -2.01
N ARG A 81 -14.81 5.68 -2.79
CA ARG A 81 -16.11 5.20 -2.26
C ARG A 81 -15.98 4.04 -1.28
N SER A 82 -14.93 3.24 -1.44
CA SER A 82 -14.60 2.14 -0.55
C SER A 82 -13.12 1.88 -0.54
N MET A 83 -12.65 1.34 0.58
CA MET A 83 -11.24 0.97 0.78
C MET A 83 -11.14 -0.42 1.39
N THR A 84 -9.94 -1.01 1.33
CA THR A 84 -9.59 -2.17 2.13
C THR A 84 -9.01 -1.73 3.47
N ALA A 85 -9.20 -2.54 4.51
CA ALA A 85 -8.65 -2.27 5.84
C ALA A 85 -8.09 -3.56 6.43
N VAL A 86 -6.87 -3.50 6.94
CA VAL A 86 -6.32 -4.63 7.71
C VAL A 86 -7.09 -4.69 9.03
N CYS A 87 -7.59 -5.87 9.38
CA CYS A 87 -8.40 -6.07 10.57
C CYS A 87 -7.52 -5.90 11.81
N ARG A 88 -7.89 -4.99 12.71
CA ARG A 88 -7.16 -4.79 13.96
C ARG A 88 -7.30 -5.93 14.96
N LYS A 89 -8.33 -6.77 14.76
CA LYS A 89 -8.53 -8.02 15.50
C LYS A 89 -7.77 -9.20 14.91
N ASP A 90 -6.99 -9.00 13.84
CA ASP A 90 -6.03 -10.00 13.37
C ASP A 90 -5.09 -10.40 14.51
N GLU A 91 -4.74 -11.67 14.59
CA GLU A 91 -3.95 -12.21 15.70
C GLU A 91 -2.55 -11.55 15.82
N ALA A 92 -2.02 -10.99 14.72
CA ALA A 92 -0.75 -10.25 14.72
C ALA A 92 -0.87 -8.85 15.34
N LEU A 93 -2.07 -8.29 15.33
CA LEU A 93 -2.35 -6.88 15.61
C LEU A 93 -3.22 -6.67 16.85
N ALA A 94 -3.93 -7.71 17.32
CA ALA A 94 -4.92 -7.61 18.38
C ALA A 94 -4.37 -7.07 19.72
N SER A 95 -3.06 -7.18 19.97
CA SER A 95 -2.42 -6.60 21.16
C SER A 95 -2.04 -5.12 21.02
N HIS A 96 -2.12 -4.56 19.81
CA HIS A 96 -1.70 -3.19 19.51
C HIS A 96 -2.88 -2.22 19.41
N PHE A 97 -4.12 -2.72 19.35
CA PHE A 97 -5.31 -1.90 19.15
C PHE A 97 -6.47 -2.39 20.02
N ASP A 98 -7.24 -1.45 20.59
CA ASP A 98 -8.34 -1.75 21.52
C ASP A 98 -9.59 -2.37 20.85
N GLY A 99 -9.62 -2.44 19.51
CA GLY A 99 -10.74 -2.99 18.77
C GLY A 99 -10.64 -2.75 17.26
N CYS A 100 -11.66 -3.20 16.53
CA CYS A 100 -11.77 -2.97 15.10
C CYS A 100 -13.15 -2.38 14.81
N TYR A 101 -13.21 -1.07 14.56
CA TYR A 101 -14.48 -0.36 14.34
C TYR A 101 -15.39 -1.06 13.32
N ILE A 102 -14.80 -1.61 12.25
CA ILE A 102 -15.51 -2.33 11.19
C ILE A 102 -16.18 -3.60 11.72
N CYS A 103 -15.46 -4.41 12.50
CA CYS A 103 -16.01 -5.60 13.16
C CYS A 103 -17.06 -5.23 14.20
N ASP A 104 -16.73 -4.27 15.06
CA ASP A 104 -17.49 -3.94 16.27
C ASP A 104 -18.84 -3.32 15.93
N ASN A 105 -18.88 -2.50 14.86
CA ASN A 105 -20.10 -1.86 14.36
C ASN A 105 -20.74 -2.62 13.20
N LYS A 106 -20.21 -3.79 12.85
CA LYS A 106 -20.75 -4.66 11.80
C LYS A 106 -21.02 -3.96 10.48
N LEU A 107 -20.06 -3.16 10.03
CA LEU A 107 -20.21 -2.42 8.78
C LEU A 107 -20.46 -3.38 7.62
N ARG A 108 -21.35 -2.98 6.71
CA ARG A 108 -21.60 -3.72 5.48
C ARG A 108 -20.65 -3.23 4.39
N ASN A 109 -20.16 -4.15 3.56
CA ASN A 109 -19.40 -3.80 2.37
C ASN A 109 -20.30 -3.16 1.30
N ASN A 110 -19.71 -2.66 0.21
CA ASN A 110 -20.46 -2.07 -0.91
C ASN A 110 -21.49 -3.02 -1.58
N PHE A 111 -21.43 -4.31 -1.29
CA PHE A 111 -22.39 -5.31 -1.79
C PHE A 111 -23.50 -5.61 -0.79
N GLY A 112 -23.58 -4.87 0.33
CA GLY A 112 -24.60 -5.04 1.36
C GLY A 112 -24.37 -6.22 2.31
N HIS A 113 -23.29 -6.99 2.16
CA HIS A 113 -22.94 -8.07 3.08
C HIS A 113 -22.13 -7.53 4.26
N LEU A 114 -22.15 -8.21 5.40
CA LEU A 114 -21.22 -7.88 6.50
C LEU A 114 -19.79 -7.89 5.95
N ALA A 115 -19.01 -6.85 6.26
CA ALA A 115 -17.60 -6.76 5.88
C ALA A 115 -16.77 -7.70 6.76
N THR A 116 -17.02 -9.00 6.70
CA THR A 116 -16.29 -10.01 7.46
C THR A 116 -14.83 -10.02 7.00
N PRO A 117 -13.86 -9.99 7.93
CA PRO A 117 -12.45 -10.07 7.52
C PRO A 117 -12.17 -11.40 6.84
N GLN A 118 -11.31 -11.37 5.84
CA GLN A 118 -10.85 -12.55 5.11
C GLN A 118 -9.33 -12.51 5.03
N ILE A 119 -8.69 -13.66 5.19
CA ILE A 119 -7.24 -13.79 5.10
C ILE A 119 -6.77 -13.38 3.70
N ARG A 120 -5.80 -12.46 3.66
CA ARG A 120 -5.06 -12.05 2.45
C ARG A 120 -3.58 -12.30 2.66
N ALA A 121 -2.91 -12.68 1.58
CA ALA A 121 -1.46 -12.76 1.54
C ALA A 121 -0.91 -11.50 0.87
N TRP A 122 0.20 -11.01 1.43
CA TRP A 122 0.92 -9.83 1.00
C TRP A 122 2.32 -10.21 0.53
N ALA A 123 2.72 -9.67 -0.62
CA ALA A 123 4.02 -9.89 -1.23
C ALA A 123 4.47 -8.66 -2.02
N PHE A 124 5.78 -8.54 -2.24
CA PHE A 124 6.32 -7.67 -3.27
C PHE A 124 6.56 -8.45 -4.57
N ALA A 125 6.42 -7.75 -5.69
CA ALA A 125 6.88 -8.21 -6.98
C ALA A 125 7.41 -7.04 -7.81
N VAL A 126 8.14 -7.36 -8.88
CA VAL A 126 8.56 -6.40 -9.90
C VAL A 126 7.70 -6.63 -11.14
N GLU A 127 7.14 -5.56 -11.69
CA GLU A 127 6.50 -5.61 -13.00
C GLU A 127 7.57 -5.66 -14.10
N ARG A 128 7.45 -6.63 -14.99
CA ARG A 128 8.37 -6.91 -16.10
C ARG A 128 7.63 -6.66 -17.41
N GLU A 129 8.36 -6.21 -18.43
CA GLU A 129 7.80 -5.95 -19.75
C GLU A 129 8.53 -6.75 -20.85
N LEU A 130 7.76 -7.16 -21.86
CA LEU A 130 8.30 -7.76 -23.08
C LEU A 130 8.99 -6.68 -23.90
N VAL A 131 10.25 -6.91 -24.24
CA VAL A 131 11.01 -6.04 -25.14
C VAL A 131 10.75 -6.50 -26.56
N LYS A 132 10.18 -5.63 -27.38
CA LYS A 132 10.08 -5.84 -28.84
C LYS A 132 11.31 -5.21 -29.49
N GLY A 133 11.93 -5.92 -30.43
CA GLY A 133 13.02 -5.37 -31.22
C GLY A 133 12.55 -4.20 -32.07
N ASP A 134 13.37 -3.17 -32.15
CA ASP A 134 13.12 -1.94 -32.91
C ASP A 134 13.91 -1.89 -34.23
N GLY A 135 14.57 -2.99 -34.59
CA GLY A 135 15.43 -3.07 -35.77
C GLY A 135 16.86 -2.58 -35.54
N SER A 136 17.19 -2.07 -34.34
CA SER A 136 18.56 -1.69 -33.99
C SER A 136 19.44 -2.91 -33.73
N GLU A 137 20.75 -2.79 -34.01
CA GLU A 137 21.73 -3.86 -33.74
C GLU A 137 21.75 -4.29 -32.27
N ALA A 138 21.53 -3.35 -31.34
CA ALA A 138 21.44 -3.63 -29.91
C ALA A 138 20.30 -4.61 -29.56
N LEU A 139 19.24 -4.65 -30.37
CA LEU A 139 18.10 -5.56 -30.21
C LEU A 139 18.05 -6.62 -31.33
N GLY A 140 19.20 -6.96 -31.93
CA GLY A 140 19.33 -8.04 -32.91
C GLY A 140 19.10 -7.64 -34.38
N GLY A 141 19.17 -6.34 -34.66
CA GLY A 141 19.18 -5.78 -36.01
C GLY A 141 17.80 -5.78 -36.69
N PRO A 142 17.75 -5.41 -37.98
CA PRO A 142 16.49 -5.24 -38.73
C PRO A 142 15.58 -6.48 -38.75
N SER A 143 16.17 -7.68 -38.61
CA SER A 143 15.44 -8.97 -38.58
C SER A 143 14.54 -9.15 -37.35
N LYS A 144 14.74 -8.35 -36.30
CA LYS A 144 13.99 -8.43 -35.04
C LYS A 144 12.96 -7.33 -34.86
N LEU A 145 12.74 -6.49 -35.88
CA LEU A 145 11.73 -5.42 -35.82
C LEU A 145 10.34 -6.02 -35.52
N GLY A 146 9.75 -5.64 -34.39
CA GLY A 146 8.44 -6.11 -33.93
C GLY A 146 8.43 -7.49 -33.27
N VAL A 147 9.56 -8.21 -33.26
CA VAL A 147 9.70 -9.53 -32.63
C VAL A 147 10.04 -9.35 -31.15
N ILE A 148 9.50 -10.19 -30.27
CA ILE A 148 9.89 -10.19 -28.86
C ILE A 148 11.33 -10.71 -28.76
N VAL A 149 12.23 -9.87 -28.25
CA VAL A 149 13.66 -10.16 -28.11
C VAL A 149 14.08 -10.50 -26.69
N GLY A 150 13.26 -10.17 -25.70
CA GLY A 150 13.54 -10.47 -24.30
C GLY A 150 12.53 -9.89 -23.32
N ILE A 151 12.90 -9.91 -22.05
CA ILE A 151 12.11 -9.40 -20.92
C ILE A 151 13.00 -8.50 -20.07
N ARG A 152 12.50 -7.34 -19.65
CA ARG A 152 13.23 -6.42 -18.76
C ARG A 152 12.33 -5.87 -17.67
N ASP A 153 12.94 -5.17 -16.70
CA ASP A 153 12.19 -4.42 -15.70
C ASP A 153 11.40 -3.31 -16.36
N LYS A 154 10.11 -3.22 -16.01
CA LYS A 154 9.38 -1.97 -16.23
C LYS A 154 9.93 -0.95 -15.23
N THR A 155 10.22 0.25 -15.69
CA THR A 155 10.81 1.31 -14.85
C THR A 155 9.82 2.42 -14.59
N VAL A 156 9.92 3.04 -13.42
CA VAL A 156 9.21 4.26 -13.05
C VAL A 156 10.23 5.38 -12.85
N GLN A 157 9.84 6.58 -13.26
CA GLN A 157 10.61 7.79 -13.03
C GLN A 157 10.10 8.46 -11.77
N VAL A 158 11.00 8.74 -10.83
CA VAL A 158 10.69 9.40 -9.57
C VAL A 158 11.53 10.66 -9.48
N GLU A 159 10.87 11.80 -9.33
CA GLU A 159 11.54 13.06 -9.06
C GLU A 159 12.06 13.06 -7.62
N GLU A 160 13.35 13.36 -7.48
CA GLU A 160 13.99 13.53 -6.18
C GLU A 160 13.37 14.73 -5.47
N THR A 161 13.12 14.54 -4.19
CA THR A 161 12.57 15.56 -3.32
C THR A 161 13.69 16.03 -2.40
N GLY A 162 13.95 17.34 -2.37
CA GLY A 162 14.95 17.93 -1.49
C GLY A 162 14.54 17.86 -0.02
N GLU A 163 15.44 18.27 0.86
CA GLU A 163 15.20 18.33 2.32
C GLU A 163 14.01 19.23 2.68
N ASP A 164 13.70 20.20 1.83
CA ASP A 164 12.58 21.13 1.94
C ASP A 164 11.23 20.55 1.46
N GLY A 165 11.22 19.29 1.02
CA GLY A 165 10.03 18.64 0.48
C GLY A 165 9.66 19.07 -0.94
N GLN A 166 10.50 19.88 -1.61
CA GLN A 166 10.26 20.33 -2.99
C GLN A 166 11.00 19.44 -4.02
N PRO A 167 10.49 19.30 -5.25
CA PRO A 167 11.21 18.57 -6.30
C PRO A 167 12.53 19.26 -6.64
N THR A 168 13.64 18.53 -6.60
CA THR A 168 14.97 19.05 -7.01
C THR A 168 15.13 19.12 -8.53
N GLY A 169 14.21 18.50 -9.28
CA GLY A 169 14.29 18.32 -10.73
C GLY A 169 15.19 17.16 -11.16
N ALA A 170 15.90 16.50 -10.24
CA ALA A 170 16.62 15.27 -10.55
C ALA A 170 15.63 14.11 -10.68
N VAL A 171 15.74 13.32 -11.76
CA VAL A 171 14.84 12.19 -12.03
C VAL A 171 15.61 10.89 -11.91
N HIS A 172 15.20 10.03 -10.98
CA HIS A 172 15.76 8.70 -10.79
C HIS A 172 14.87 7.65 -11.45
N ARG A 173 15.48 6.59 -11.97
CA ARG A 173 14.77 5.46 -12.59
C ARG A 173 14.87 4.23 -11.70
N PHE A 174 13.72 3.73 -11.27
CA PHE A 174 13.64 2.54 -10.43
C PHE A 174 12.86 1.42 -11.14
N PRO A 175 13.16 0.15 -10.86
CA PRO A 175 12.24 -0.95 -11.13
C PRO A 175 10.87 -0.67 -10.52
N LYS A 176 9.82 -0.99 -11.27
CA LYS A 176 8.45 -0.82 -10.83
C LYS A 176 8.07 -1.92 -9.85
N ILE A 177 8.19 -1.62 -8.56
CA ILE A 177 7.76 -2.50 -7.47
C ILE A 177 6.24 -2.40 -7.31
N ILE A 178 5.59 -3.56 -7.21
CA ILE A 178 4.18 -3.70 -6.92
C ILE A 178 3.95 -4.47 -5.61
N VAL A 179 2.92 -4.07 -4.87
CA VAL A 179 2.40 -4.77 -3.72
C VAL A 179 1.26 -5.68 -4.17
N ILE A 180 1.43 -6.97 -3.98
CA ILE A 180 0.38 -7.95 -4.23
C ILE A 180 -0.36 -8.18 -2.92
N ASN A 181 -1.67 -7.90 -2.93
CA ASN A 181 -2.59 -8.19 -1.83
C ASN A 181 -3.77 -8.97 -2.38
N GLN A 182 -3.66 -10.30 -2.36
CA GLN A 182 -4.59 -11.21 -3.01
C GLN A 182 -4.90 -12.41 -2.10
N PRO A 183 -6.05 -13.09 -2.28
CA PRO A 183 -6.36 -14.28 -1.50
C PRO A 183 -5.52 -15.47 -1.96
N MET A 184 -5.19 -16.37 -1.02
CA MET A 184 -4.38 -17.54 -1.34
C MET A 184 -5.06 -18.47 -2.35
N LYS A 185 -6.35 -18.77 -2.19
CA LYS A 185 -7.03 -19.78 -3.00
C LYS A 185 -7.01 -19.49 -4.50
N THR A 186 -7.18 -18.22 -4.91
CA THR A 186 -7.34 -17.87 -6.33
C THR A 186 -6.08 -17.30 -6.97
N PHE A 187 -5.11 -16.81 -6.18
CA PHE A 187 -3.89 -16.20 -6.71
C PHE A 187 -2.64 -16.94 -6.26
N PHE A 188 -2.32 -16.91 -4.96
CA PHE A 188 -1.06 -17.47 -4.46
C PHE A 188 -0.98 -19.01 -4.51
N ALA A 189 -2.09 -19.72 -4.68
CA ALA A 189 -2.10 -21.17 -4.83
C ALA A 189 -1.20 -21.63 -5.98
N HIS A 190 -1.15 -20.87 -7.09
CA HIS A 190 -0.27 -21.17 -8.21
C HIS A 190 1.21 -21.01 -7.85
N PHE A 191 1.57 -19.92 -7.19
CA PHE A 191 2.94 -19.67 -6.72
C PHE A 191 3.39 -20.72 -5.69
N ARG A 192 2.50 -21.12 -4.78
CA ARG A 192 2.78 -22.18 -3.81
C ARG A 192 3.03 -23.55 -4.47
N GLN A 193 2.32 -23.87 -5.56
CA GLN A 193 2.61 -25.07 -6.34
C GLN A 193 4.01 -24.99 -6.97
N MET A 194 4.37 -23.84 -7.53
CA MET A 194 5.70 -23.59 -8.10
C MET A 194 6.80 -23.68 -7.05
N TYR A 195 6.57 -23.12 -5.85
CA TYR A 195 7.46 -23.28 -4.70
C TYR A 195 7.63 -24.76 -4.31
N GLY A 196 6.55 -25.55 -4.33
CA GLY A 196 6.61 -26.99 -4.05
C GLY A 196 7.59 -27.72 -4.96
N LEU A 197 7.61 -27.35 -6.25
CA LEU A 197 8.46 -27.94 -7.29
C LEU A 197 9.90 -27.40 -7.27
N HIS A 198 10.06 -26.08 -7.17
CA HIS A 198 11.34 -25.40 -7.39
C HIS A 198 12.02 -24.93 -6.11
N LYS A 199 11.33 -25.02 -4.97
CA LYS A 199 11.76 -24.52 -3.65
C LYS A 199 11.98 -23.02 -3.56
N THR A 200 11.58 -22.27 -4.59
CA THR A 200 11.49 -20.81 -4.59
C THR A 200 10.54 -20.35 -5.67
N VAL A 201 9.95 -19.15 -5.51
CA VAL A 201 9.25 -18.44 -6.58
C VAL A 201 9.99 -17.19 -7.08
N CYS A 202 11.21 -16.95 -6.60
CA CYS A 202 11.94 -15.71 -6.86
C CYS A 202 12.98 -15.82 -8.00
N ASP A 203 13.14 -17.00 -8.61
CA ASP A 203 14.17 -17.30 -9.62
C ASP A 203 13.73 -17.14 -11.07
N ARG A 204 12.45 -16.77 -11.30
CA ARG A 204 11.85 -16.70 -12.64
C ARG A 204 10.79 -15.62 -12.76
N ASP A 205 10.45 -15.31 -14.00
CA ASP A 205 9.32 -14.45 -14.34
C ASP A 205 8.05 -15.31 -14.49
N TYR A 206 6.90 -14.72 -14.20
CA TYR A 206 5.58 -15.35 -14.31
C TYR A 206 4.68 -14.49 -15.15
N LYS A 207 4.08 -15.07 -16.20
CA LYS A 207 2.95 -14.43 -16.87
C LYS A 207 1.70 -14.71 -16.04
N VAL A 208 1.07 -13.66 -15.56
CA VAL A 208 -0.19 -13.69 -14.83
C VAL A 208 -1.28 -13.10 -15.71
N SER A 209 -2.28 -13.91 -16.02
CA SER A 209 -3.47 -13.48 -16.77
C SER A 209 -4.68 -13.52 -15.84
N ARG A 210 -5.66 -12.64 -16.09
CA ARG A 210 -6.94 -12.64 -15.37
C ARG A 210 -8.09 -12.91 -16.33
N GLU A 211 -8.97 -13.79 -15.91
CA GLU A 211 -10.23 -14.08 -16.59
C GLU A 211 -11.41 -13.90 -15.62
N GLY A 212 -12.50 -13.37 -16.14
CA GLY A 212 -13.77 -13.21 -15.46
C GLY A 212 -13.99 -11.81 -14.87
N THR A 213 -15.26 -11.48 -14.66
CA THR A 213 -15.71 -10.17 -14.16
C THR A 213 -16.28 -10.28 -12.75
N GLY A 214 -16.21 -9.18 -12.00
CA GLY A 214 -16.80 -9.11 -10.65
C GLY A 214 -16.18 -10.11 -9.66
N LYS A 215 -17.03 -10.95 -9.06
CA LYS A 215 -16.64 -11.89 -7.99
C LYS A 215 -16.02 -13.20 -8.51
N ASP A 216 -16.29 -13.53 -9.76
CA ASP A 216 -15.80 -14.77 -10.41
C ASP A 216 -14.50 -14.47 -11.15
N THR A 217 -13.48 -14.09 -10.38
CA THR A 217 -12.14 -13.84 -10.94
C THR A 217 -11.29 -15.09 -10.82
N ALA A 218 -10.79 -15.57 -11.96
CA ALA A 218 -9.76 -16.60 -12.03
C ALA A 218 -8.43 -15.97 -12.48
N TYR A 219 -7.34 -16.39 -11.84
CA TYR A 219 -6.00 -16.08 -12.31
C TYR A 219 -5.37 -17.31 -12.92
N GLN A 220 -4.67 -17.11 -14.03
CA GLN A 220 -3.82 -18.13 -14.62
C GLN A 220 -2.38 -17.65 -14.48
N VAL A 221 -1.52 -18.49 -13.91
CA VAL A 221 -0.11 -18.19 -13.71
C VAL A 221 0.72 -19.21 -14.45
N SER A 222 1.54 -18.73 -15.38
CA SER A 222 2.49 -19.56 -16.13
C SER A 222 3.91 -19.11 -15.82
N SER A 223 4.75 -20.03 -15.35
CA SER A 223 6.18 -19.76 -15.17
C SER A 223 6.87 -19.66 -16.51
N LEU A 224 7.73 -18.66 -16.66
CA LEU A 224 8.70 -18.59 -17.74
C LEU A 224 10.00 -19.27 -17.31
N ASP A 225 10.93 -19.41 -18.25
CA ASP A 225 12.24 -20.00 -17.95
C ASP A 225 12.95 -19.21 -16.84
N PRO A 226 13.68 -19.90 -15.94
CA PRO A 226 14.48 -19.23 -14.93
C PRO A 226 15.46 -18.23 -15.55
N VAL A 227 15.72 -17.15 -14.82
CA VAL A 227 16.71 -16.15 -15.23
C VAL A 227 17.87 -16.24 -14.24
N PRO A 228 18.94 -17.00 -14.55
CA PRO A 228 19.98 -17.37 -13.58
C PRO A 228 20.64 -16.17 -12.90
N ASP A 229 20.77 -15.06 -13.62
CA ASP A 229 21.45 -13.85 -13.16
C ASP A 229 20.55 -12.94 -12.30
N LEU A 230 19.28 -13.27 -12.14
CA LEU A 230 18.27 -12.41 -11.51
C LEU A 230 17.51 -13.15 -10.40
N LYS A 231 18.23 -13.74 -9.45
CA LYS A 231 17.66 -14.53 -8.34
C LYS A 231 18.24 -14.06 -7.00
N PRO A 232 17.66 -14.42 -5.85
CA PRO A 232 18.22 -14.06 -4.55
C PRO A 232 19.73 -14.34 -4.45
N GLY A 233 20.48 -13.34 -4.01
CA GLY A 233 21.94 -13.38 -3.87
C GLY A 233 22.75 -13.00 -5.13
N THR A 234 22.11 -12.60 -6.23
CA THR A 234 22.82 -12.03 -7.39
C THR A 234 22.89 -10.50 -7.32
N PRO A 235 23.91 -9.85 -7.94
CA PRO A 235 23.99 -8.39 -8.00
C PRO A 235 22.76 -7.73 -8.63
N ALA A 236 22.13 -8.44 -9.58
CA ALA A 236 20.92 -7.92 -10.23
C ALA A 236 19.73 -7.90 -9.27
N TRP A 237 19.66 -8.85 -8.31
CA TRP A 237 18.66 -8.91 -7.26
C TRP A 237 18.87 -7.83 -6.19
N ASP A 238 20.13 -7.53 -5.86
CA ASP A 238 20.46 -6.47 -4.89
C ASP A 238 19.91 -5.10 -5.31
N ARG A 239 19.77 -4.86 -6.62
CA ARG A 239 19.11 -3.65 -7.13
C ARG A 239 17.63 -3.56 -6.74
N TYR A 240 16.93 -4.68 -6.62
CA TYR A 240 15.56 -4.71 -6.12
C TYR A 240 15.51 -4.41 -4.63
N LEU A 241 16.41 -5.00 -3.85
CA LEU A 241 16.50 -4.73 -2.42
C LEU A 241 16.87 -3.27 -2.14
N GLN A 242 17.81 -2.70 -2.89
CA GLN A 242 18.16 -1.28 -2.83
C GLN A 242 16.95 -0.41 -3.21
N THR A 243 16.18 -0.80 -4.23
CA THR A 243 14.97 -0.06 -4.60
C THR A 243 13.93 -0.08 -3.48
N LEU A 244 13.73 -1.23 -2.83
CA LEU A 244 12.83 -1.33 -1.67
C LEU A 244 13.30 -0.43 -0.53
N ASP A 245 14.60 -0.44 -0.23
CA ASP A 245 15.20 0.35 0.86
C ASP A 245 15.14 1.86 0.57
N THR A 246 15.64 2.30 -0.59
CA THR A 246 15.66 3.71 -1.02
C THR A 246 14.25 4.29 -1.11
N ARG A 247 13.25 3.49 -1.50
CA ARG A 247 11.84 3.92 -1.53
C ARG A 247 11.09 3.66 -0.22
N SER A 248 11.78 3.15 0.80
CA SER A 248 11.22 2.80 2.11
C SER A 248 10.00 1.87 2.03
N PHE A 249 10.02 0.94 1.08
CA PHE A 249 8.98 -0.05 0.88
C PHE A 249 9.16 -1.22 1.85
N ASN A 250 8.27 -1.30 2.83
CA ASN A 250 8.24 -2.37 3.80
C ASN A 250 6.80 -2.90 3.94
N LEU A 251 6.57 -4.17 3.61
CA LEU A 251 5.21 -4.77 3.67
C LEU A 251 4.60 -4.66 5.06
N ALA A 252 5.37 -4.89 6.12
CA ALA A 252 4.87 -4.82 7.48
C ALA A 252 4.49 -3.39 7.87
N ALA A 253 5.27 -2.39 7.44
CA ALA A 253 4.92 -0.98 7.63
C ALA A 253 3.64 -0.59 6.87
N ILE A 254 3.48 -1.04 5.62
CA ILE A 254 2.27 -0.79 4.82
C ILE A 254 1.03 -1.43 5.47
N ILE A 255 1.18 -2.65 5.98
CA ILE A 255 0.11 -3.36 6.70
C ILE A 255 -0.23 -2.64 8.00
N GLY A 256 0.79 -2.20 8.76
CA GLY A 256 0.63 -1.43 9.99
C GLY A 256 -0.07 -0.09 9.75
N GLU A 257 0.32 0.64 8.70
CA GLU A 257 -0.35 1.87 8.28
C GLU A 257 -1.84 1.62 8.02
N LYS A 258 -2.18 0.55 7.30
CA LYS A 258 -3.58 0.17 7.02
C LYS A 258 -4.36 -0.35 8.23
N ALA A 259 -3.69 -0.67 9.32
CA ALA A 259 -4.31 -0.99 10.60
C ALA A 259 -4.37 0.23 11.55
N SER A 260 -3.55 1.27 11.31
CA SER A 260 -3.34 2.40 12.21
C SER A 260 -4.60 3.21 12.52
N ASP A 261 -4.58 3.93 13.65
CA ASP A 261 -5.63 4.89 14.06
C ASP A 261 -5.83 5.98 13.04
N ALA A 262 -4.75 6.50 12.47
CA ALA A 262 -4.86 7.52 11.44
C ALA A 262 -5.63 7.01 10.21
N TYR A 263 -5.36 5.78 9.76
CA TYR A 263 -6.05 5.20 8.61
C TYR A 263 -7.52 4.93 8.88
N TYR A 264 -7.86 4.37 10.05
CA TYR A 264 -9.25 4.12 10.42
C TYR A 264 -10.02 5.41 10.67
N ALA A 265 -9.47 6.38 11.40
CA ALA A 265 -10.07 7.70 11.60
C ALA A 265 -10.31 8.39 10.26
N ARG A 266 -9.35 8.28 9.33
CA ARG A 266 -9.48 8.86 7.99
C ARG A 266 -10.62 8.24 7.18
N PHE A 267 -10.77 6.93 7.19
CA PHE A 267 -11.65 6.26 6.22
C PHE A 267 -12.90 5.61 6.80
N PHE A 268 -12.92 5.15 8.05
CA PHE A 268 -13.98 4.23 8.52
C PHE A 268 -14.61 4.63 9.86
N ASP A 269 -13.85 5.19 10.80
CA ASP A 269 -14.33 5.50 12.14
C ASP A 269 -14.77 6.97 12.23
N PRO A 270 -16.07 7.27 12.26
CA PRO A 270 -16.59 8.63 12.32
C PRO A 270 -16.41 9.29 13.69
N ARG A 271 -16.02 8.52 14.73
CA ARG A 271 -15.76 9.06 16.06
C ARG A 271 -14.46 9.87 16.12
N PHE A 272 -13.64 9.75 15.09
CA PHE A 272 -12.34 10.40 15.00
C PHE A 272 -12.15 11.11 13.66
N GLU A 273 -11.35 12.16 13.71
CA GLU A 273 -10.87 12.90 12.55
C GLU A 273 -9.36 13.05 12.60
N LEU A 274 -8.77 13.44 11.47
CA LEU A 274 -7.38 13.85 11.43
C LEU A 274 -7.33 15.37 11.51
N ASP A 275 -6.52 15.90 12.41
CA ASP A 275 -6.17 17.31 12.37
C ASP A 275 -5.27 17.62 11.16
N LYS A 276 -4.95 18.91 10.98
CA LYS A 276 -4.08 19.40 9.91
C LYS A 276 -2.67 18.79 9.92
N ASP A 277 -2.21 18.33 11.09
CA ASP A 277 -0.90 17.76 11.30
C ASP A 277 -0.94 16.22 11.17
N GLY A 278 -2.11 15.65 10.90
CA GLY A 278 -2.34 14.21 10.72
C GLY A 278 -2.54 13.44 12.01
N ASN A 279 -2.72 14.12 13.16
CA ASN A 279 -3.01 13.47 14.43
C ASN A 279 -4.48 13.11 14.53
N VAL A 280 -4.74 11.99 15.22
CA VAL A 280 -6.10 11.52 15.48
C VAL A 280 -6.72 12.33 16.61
N VAL A 281 -7.82 13.00 16.34
CA VAL A 281 -8.60 13.77 17.32
C VAL A 281 -10.02 13.25 17.41
N ALA A 282 -10.62 13.31 18.60
CA ALA A 282 -12.01 12.89 18.80
C ALA A 282 -12.97 13.93 18.19
N THR A 283 -14.00 13.47 17.48
CA THR A 283 -15.02 14.35 16.89
C THR A 283 -15.93 14.88 18.01
N GLY A 284 -15.97 16.21 18.19
CA GLY A 284 -16.63 16.87 19.32
C GLY A 284 -18.16 16.83 19.38
N GLN A 285 -18.87 16.07 18.53
CA GLN A 285 -20.33 16.02 18.55
C GLN A 285 -20.90 14.62 18.24
N GLY A 286 -21.69 14.10 19.19
CA GLY A 286 -22.93 13.36 18.93
C GLY A 286 -22.82 11.94 18.41
N GLY A 287 -22.60 10.98 19.31
CA GLY A 287 -22.74 9.56 19.02
C GLY A 287 -24.15 9.18 18.56
N ASN A 288 -24.22 8.38 17.51
CA ASN A 288 -25.27 7.40 17.28
C ASN A 288 -24.58 6.04 17.15
N ALA A 289 -24.51 5.31 18.27
CA ALA A 289 -23.96 3.96 18.33
C ALA A 289 -24.95 2.96 17.69
N LEU A 290 -24.47 2.17 16.73
CA LEU A 290 -25.20 1.03 16.18
C LEU A 290 -24.87 -0.23 16.99
N THR A 291 -25.92 -1.00 17.30
CA THR A 291 -25.95 -2.04 18.34
C THR A 291 -25.21 -3.34 18.01
N ASP A 292 -24.57 -3.89 19.03
CA ASP A 292 -23.69 -5.06 19.07
C ASP A 292 -24.43 -6.43 19.07
N LEU A 293 -23.83 -7.47 18.45
CA LEU A 293 -24.11 -8.89 18.74
C LEU A 293 -22.87 -9.74 18.42
N GLY A 294 -22.33 -10.41 19.44
CA GLY A 294 -21.84 -11.80 19.44
C GLY A 294 -20.69 -12.21 18.51
N ALA A 295 -19.52 -12.46 19.10
CA ALA A 295 -18.32 -13.00 18.45
C ALA A 295 -18.39 -14.52 18.19
N SER A 296 -17.71 -14.97 17.13
CA SER A 296 -17.39 -16.38 16.86
C SER A 296 -15.90 -16.66 17.09
N PRO A 297 -15.51 -17.90 17.46
CA PRO A 297 -14.14 -18.22 17.86
C PRO A 297 -13.19 -18.37 16.67
N ALA A 298 -11.94 -17.95 16.88
CA ALA A 298 -10.86 -17.93 15.90
C ALA A 298 -10.23 -19.31 15.65
N LYS A 299 -9.67 -19.49 14.44
CA LYS A 299 -8.79 -20.61 14.08
C LYS A 299 -7.33 -20.11 14.05
N PRO A 300 -6.34 -20.85 14.58
CA PRO A 300 -4.96 -20.40 14.61
C PRO A 300 -4.29 -20.66 13.26
N ARG A 301 -3.79 -19.60 12.60
CA ARG A 301 -2.80 -19.69 11.51
C ARG A 301 -2.02 -18.37 11.40
N MET A 302 -0.80 -18.36 11.92
CA MET A 302 0.15 -17.26 11.74
C MET A 302 1.59 -17.77 11.71
N SER A 303 2.45 -17.13 10.92
CA SER A 303 3.90 -17.27 11.05
C SER A 303 4.38 -16.43 12.24
N GLY A 304 5.15 -17.01 13.15
CA GLY A 304 5.70 -16.29 14.32
C GLY A 304 6.58 -15.09 13.95
N ASP A 305 7.09 -15.07 12.72
CA ASP A 305 7.97 -14.04 12.18
C ASP A 305 7.28 -12.68 11.99
N LEU A 306 5.99 -12.66 11.59
CA LEU A 306 5.24 -11.40 11.48
C LEU A 306 5.06 -10.72 12.84
N ARG A 307 4.79 -11.52 13.89
CA ARG A 307 4.65 -10.97 15.26
C ARG A 307 5.95 -10.38 15.77
N ALA A 308 7.09 -11.01 15.48
CA ALA A 308 8.40 -10.48 15.84
C ALA A 308 8.70 -9.17 15.11
N LYS A 309 8.42 -9.12 13.80
CA LYS A 309 8.60 -7.90 12.97
C LYS A 309 7.69 -6.76 13.42
N ILE A 310 6.40 -7.01 13.68
CA ILE A 310 5.47 -5.99 14.15
C ILE A 310 5.83 -5.48 15.55
N ARG A 311 6.18 -6.37 16.49
CA ARG A 311 6.65 -5.94 17.82
C ARG A 311 7.95 -5.14 17.77
N GLY A 312 8.85 -5.49 16.86
CA GLY A 312 10.12 -4.79 16.66
C GLY A 312 9.96 -3.38 16.08
N MET A 313 8.86 -3.09 15.37
CA MET A 313 8.57 -1.75 14.85
C MET A 313 8.06 -0.78 15.92
N GLY A 314 7.80 -1.25 17.15
CA GLY A 314 7.12 -0.47 18.19
C GLY A 314 5.63 -0.25 17.86
N SER A 315 4.82 0.09 18.86
CA SER A 315 3.52 0.69 18.55
C SER A 315 3.77 1.95 17.74
N PRO A 316 3.04 2.22 16.64
CA PRO A 316 3.20 3.45 15.88
C PRO A 316 2.86 4.63 16.81
N SER A 317 3.89 5.18 17.45
CA SER A 317 3.82 6.41 18.21
C SER A 317 3.57 7.52 17.21
N SER A 318 2.68 8.44 17.56
CA SER A 318 2.47 9.69 16.85
C SER A 318 3.80 10.40 16.60
N ALA A 319 4.11 10.58 15.32
CA ALA A 319 5.20 11.37 14.70
C ALA A 319 6.66 11.16 15.18
N PRO A 320 7.64 11.02 14.27
CA PRO A 320 9.05 11.10 14.63
C PRO A 320 9.40 12.53 15.06
N GLN A 321 9.87 12.70 16.30
CA GLN A 321 10.62 13.90 16.70
C GLN A 321 11.99 13.84 16.03
N HIS A 322 12.25 14.75 15.09
CA HIS A 322 13.59 14.96 14.55
C HIS A 322 14.53 15.36 15.71
N PRO A 323 15.65 14.64 15.93
CA PRO A 323 16.69 15.14 16.80
C PRO A 323 17.30 16.39 16.15
N ALA A 324 17.35 17.50 16.89
CA ALA A 324 18.07 18.69 16.49
C ALA A 324 19.56 18.32 16.30
N SER A 325 20.07 18.42 15.08
CA SER A 325 21.49 18.29 14.82
C SER A 325 22.21 19.57 15.28
N GLU A 326 23.05 19.44 16.29
CA GLU A 326 24.12 20.40 16.61
C GLU A 326 25.02 20.55 15.37
N ILE A 327 25.16 21.79 14.92
CA ILE A 327 26.07 22.20 13.86
C ILE A 327 27.41 22.44 14.53
N ASP A 328 28.36 21.51 14.37
CA ASP A 328 29.77 21.77 14.61
C ASP A 328 30.38 22.42 13.36
N GLU A 329 30.81 23.68 13.49
CA GLU A 329 31.58 24.39 12.46
C GLU A 329 32.99 23.78 12.31
N PRO A 330 33.54 23.69 11.10
CA PRO A 330 34.91 23.21 10.91
C PRO A 330 35.93 24.31 11.24
N PRO A 331 37.09 23.96 11.84
CA PRO A 331 38.19 24.89 11.98
C PRO A 331 38.94 25.03 10.65
N TYR A 332 39.45 26.26 10.45
CA TYR A 332 40.31 26.73 9.36
C TYR A 332 41.46 25.79 8.97
#